data_AF-A0A2A7B6G5-F1
#
_entry.id   AF-A0A2A7B6G5-F1
#
_cell.length_a   1.000
_cell.length_b   1.000
_cell.length_c   1.000
_cell.angle_alpha   90.00
_cell.angle_beta   90.00
_cell.angle_gamma   90.00
#
_symmetry.space_group_name_H-M   'P 1'
#
loop_
_entity.id
_entity.type
_entity.pdbx_description
1 polymer ?
#
loop_
_entity_poly.entity_id
_entity_poly.type
_entity_poly.pdbx_seq_one_letter_code
_entity_poly.pdbx_strand_id
1 'polypeptide(L)'
;MDIRIEKTDRAIEKAFLELRSKMPLEKIKIKDLCALACVNKSTFYAHYEDIYALSSRLEDKLIADILASVSAVELHPVRTEALTRELFRAFVQNKTAVNILFADSRQGIFANRIEKGLRERLTAQDPTFANDPKRGILLSFCVQGCFYAFTNNSSRMDERHLVDLLAEIARAAQKIKM
;
A
#
# COMPACT_ATOMS: atom_id res chain seq x y z
N MET A 1 20.93 -12.68 9.60
CA MET A 1 19.69 -12.71 10.41
C MET A 1 19.49 -14.14 10.87
N ASP A 2 19.11 -14.39 12.14
CA ASP A 2 18.89 -15.75 12.64
C ASP A 2 17.62 -16.34 12.01
N ILE A 3 17.75 -17.50 11.37
CA ILE A 3 16.65 -18.23 10.71
C ILE A 3 15.49 -18.49 11.68
N ARG A 4 15.77 -18.63 12.98
CA ARG A 4 14.74 -18.83 14.02
C ARG A 4 13.91 -17.59 14.26
N ILE A 5 14.53 -16.41 14.20
CA ILE A 5 13.83 -15.12 14.32
C ILE A 5 12.91 -14.93 13.13
N GLU A 6 13.37 -15.19 11.90
CA GLU A 6 12.54 -15.04 10.70
C GLU A 6 11.34 -15.99 10.69
N LYS A 7 11.53 -17.25 11.09
CA LYS A 7 10.42 -18.21 11.19
C LYS A 7 9.37 -17.76 12.20
N THR A 8 9.80 -17.20 13.32
CA THR A 8 8.93 -16.68 14.37
C THR A 8 8.16 -15.46 13.89
N ASP A 9 8.82 -14.48 13.26
CA ASP A 9 8.18 -13.32 12.66
C ASP A 9 7.10 -13.75 11.66
N ARG A 10 7.43 -14.65 10.71
CA ARG A 10 6.46 -15.13 9.71
C ARG A 10 5.25 -15.82 10.34
N ALA A 11 5.43 -16.58 11.41
CA ALA A 11 4.32 -17.22 12.12
C ALA A 11 3.40 -16.20 12.78
N ILE A 12 3.99 -15.18 13.43
CA ILE A 12 3.27 -14.06 14.06
C ILE A 12 2.51 -13.24 13.01
N GLU A 13 3.18 -12.85 11.91
CA GLU A 13 2.59 -12.07 10.81
C GLU A 13 1.39 -12.81 10.19
N LYS A 14 1.52 -14.13 9.96
CA LYS A 14 0.44 -14.96 9.40
C LYS A 14 -0.77 -15.02 10.35
N ALA A 15 -0.53 -15.28 11.63
CA ALA A 15 -1.58 -15.31 12.64
C ALA A 15 -2.30 -13.95 12.77
N PHE A 16 -1.54 -12.86 12.72
CA PHE A 16 -2.10 -11.52 12.72
C PHE A 16 -3.02 -11.26 11.54
N LEU A 17 -2.57 -11.53 10.31
CA LEU A 17 -3.39 -11.33 9.11
C LEU A 17 -4.68 -12.16 9.15
N GLU A 18 -4.61 -13.38 9.67
CA GLU A 18 -5.78 -14.23 9.84
C GLU A 18 -6.78 -13.63 10.85
N LEU A 19 -6.32 -13.18 12.02
CA LEU A 19 -7.19 -12.56 13.01
C LEU A 19 -7.76 -11.22 12.49
N ARG A 20 -6.93 -10.39 11.88
CA ARG A 20 -7.32 -9.08 11.33
C ARG A 20 -8.35 -9.21 10.21
N SER A 21 -8.32 -10.30 9.44
CA SER A 21 -9.36 -10.57 8.42
C SER A 21 -10.74 -10.87 9.01
N LYS A 22 -10.81 -11.28 10.29
CA LYS A 22 -12.03 -11.70 10.98
C LYS A 22 -12.55 -10.65 11.97
N MET A 23 -11.69 -9.74 12.44
CA MET A 23 -12.06 -8.75 13.45
C MET A 23 -11.26 -7.44 13.39
N PRO A 24 -11.82 -6.35 13.95
CA PRO A 24 -11.12 -5.08 14.15
C PRO A 24 -9.79 -5.25 14.91
N LEU A 25 -8.80 -4.41 14.61
CA LEU A 25 -7.46 -4.43 15.21
C LEU A 25 -7.54 -4.33 16.73
N GLU A 26 -8.43 -3.47 17.21
CA GLU A 26 -8.64 -3.15 18.63
C GLU A 26 -9.20 -4.34 19.42
N LYS A 27 -9.78 -5.34 18.72
CA LYS A 27 -10.32 -6.57 19.33
C LYS A 27 -9.31 -7.72 19.35
N ILE A 28 -8.19 -7.60 18.64
CA ILE A 28 -7.17 -8.65 18.59
C ILE A 28 -6.43 -8.71 19.93
N LYS A 29 -6.50 -9.86 20.61
CA LYS A 29 -5.78 -10.09 21.87
C LYS A 29 -4.46 -10.80 21.61
N ILE A 30 -3.39 -10.33 22.25
CA ILE A 30 -2.05 -10.96 22.18
C ILE A 30 -2.11 -12.44 22.56
N LYS A 31 -2.95 -12.83 23.53
CA LYS A 31 -3.13 -14.25 23.92
C LYS A 31 -3.58 -15.10 22.73
N ASP A 32 -4.58 -14.64 21.99
CA ASP A 32 -5.20 -15.41 20.91
C ASP A 32 -4.27 -15.46 19.69
N LEU A 33 -3.56 -14.35 19.43
CA LEU A 33 -2.51 -14.28 18.42
C LEU A 33 -1.33 -15.22 18.73
N CYS A 34 -0.81 -15.21 19.95
CA CYS A 34 0.25 -16.12 20.40
C CYS A 34 -0.16 -17.58 20.27
N ALA A 35 -1.41 -17.91 20.66
CA ALA A 35 -1.94 -19.25 20.54
C ALA A 35 -2.01 -19.72 19.07
N LEU A 36 -2.49 -18.86 18.17
CA LEU A 36 -2.58 -19.16 16.74
C LEU A 36 -1.18 -19.28 16.08
N ALA A 37 -0.25 -18.42 16.47
CA ALA A 37 1.14 -18.45 15.97
C ALA A 37 1.99 -19.57 16.59
N CYS A 38 1.48 -20.28 17.61
CA CYS A 38 2.23 -21.27 18.39
C CYS A 38 3.50 -20.70 19.04
N VAL A 39 3.42 -19.49 19.60
CA VAL A 39 4.53 -18.80 20.29
C VAL A 39 4.12 -18.37 21.70
N ASN A 40 5.11 -18.19 22.58
CA ASN A 40 4.86 -17.63 23.91
C ASN A 40 4.68 -16.11 23.85
N LYS A 41 4.00 -15.53 24.85
CA LYS A 41 3.87 -14.06 24.98
C LYS A 41 5.22 -13.37 25.09
N SER A 42 6.15 -13.93 25.86
CA SER A 42 7.51 -13.40 25.97
C SER A 42 8.23 -13.36 24.62
N THR A 43 8.01 -14.37 23.77
CA THR A 43 8.52 -14.40 22.39
C THR A 43 7.87 -13.30 21.54
N PHE A 44 6.55 -13.10 21.63
CA PHE A 44 5.90 -11.99 20.93
C PHE A 44 6.50 -10.63 21.34
N TYR A 45 6.59 -10.38 22.65
CA TYR A 45 7.09 -9.10 23.16
C TYR A 45 8.59 -8.85 22.91
N ALA A 46 9.37 -9.90 22.62
CA ALA A 46 10.75 -9.75 22.17
C ALA A 46 10.86 -9.25 20.72
N HIS A 47 9.79 -9.39 19.93
CA HIS A 47 9.74 -9.00 18.51
C HIS A 47 8.89 -7.76 18.25
N TYR A 48 7.85 -7.54 19.05
CA TYR A 48 6.86 -6.47 18.88
C TYR A 48 6.43 -5.92 20.24
N GLU A 49 6.42 -4.60 20.39
CA GLU A 49 5.99 -3.94 21.63
C GLU A 49 4.51 -4.25 21.95
N ASP A 50 3.66 -4.14 20.94
CA ASP A 50 2.23 -4.42 21.04
C ASP A 50 1.61 -4.80 19.69
N ILE A 51 0.28 -4.91 19.65
CA ILE A 51 -0.47 -5.26 18.45
C ILE A 51 -0.44 -4.15 17.39
N TYR A 52 -0.33 -2.89 17.80
CA TYR A 52 -0.31 -1.74 16.91
C TYR A 52 1.06 -1.59 16.24
N ALA A 53 2.15 -1.86 16.95
CA ALA A 53 3.50 -1.93 16.42
C ALA A 53 3.61 -3.02 15.34
N LEU A 54 3.02 -4.20 15.58
CA LEU A 54 2.93 -5.26 14.56
C LEU A 54 2.11 -4.80 13.34
N SER A 55 0.94 -4.19 13.55
CA SER A 55 0.13 -3.63 12.45
C SER A 55 0.93 -2.63 11.63
N SER A 56 1.58 -1.66 12.28
CA SER A 56 2.38 -0.63 11.61
C SER A 56 3.51 -1.25 10.81
N ARG A 57 4.26 -2.21 11.37
CA ARG A 57 5.36 -2.87 10.64
C ARG A 57 4.87 -3.60 9.39
N LEU A 58 3.71 -4.25 9.46
CA LEU A 58 3.10 -4.93 8.31
C LEU A 58 2.57 -3.94 7.26
N GLU A 59 1.93 -2.86 7.71
CA GLU A 59 1.50 -1.75 6.84
C GLU A 59 2.71 -1.12 6.14
N ASP A 60 3.80 -0.86 6.85
CA ASP A 60 5.05 -0.29 6.32
C ASP A 60 5.67 -1.21 5.26
N LYS A 61 5.73 -2.51 5.55
CA LYS A 61 6.23 -3.54 4.63
C LYS A 61 5.41 -3.57 3.34
N LEU A 62 4.07 -3.58 3.46
CA LEU A 62 3.18 -3.56 2.31
C LEU A 62 3.36 -2.29 1.46
N ILE A 63 3.45 -1.13 2.09
CA ILE A 63 3.68 0.15 1.39
C ILE A 63 5.04 0.11 0.67
N ALA A 64 6.09 -0.39 1.32
CA ALA A 64 7.42 -0.51 0.72
C ALA A 64 7.42 -1.43 -0.51
N ASP A 65 6.76 -2.58 -0.41
CA ASP A 65 6.64 -3.56 -1.51
C ASP A 65 5.90 -2.97 -2.70
N ILE A 66 4.77 -2.28 -2.46
CA ILE A 66 4.00 -1.61 -3.53
C ILE A 66 4.84 -0.51 -4.17
N LEU A 67 5.47 0.36 -3.38
CA LEU A 67 6.30 1.42 -3.94
C LEU A 67 7.47 0.84 -4.76
N ALA A 68 8.11 -0.23 -4.29
CA ALA A 68 9.18 -0.92 -5.01
C ALA A 68 8.71 -1.47 -6.37
N SER A 69 7.50 -2.04 -6.43
CA SER A 69 6.91 -2.51 -7.70
C SER A 69 6.68 -1.38 -8.70
N VAL A 70 6.26 -0.20 -8.24
CA VAL A 70 5.98 0.97 -9.09
C VAL A 70 7.26 1.68 -9.55
N SER A 71 8.33 1.67 -8.74
CA SER A 71 9.60 2.36 -9.06
C SER A 71 10.48 1.66 -10.09
N ALA A 72 10.11 0.46 -10.56
CA ALA A 72 10.80 -0.19 -11.68
C ALA A 72 10.58 0.53 -13.03
N VAL A 73 9.67 1.51 -13.07
CA VAL A 73 9.39 2.32 -14.26
C VAL A 73 10.19 3.62 -14.20
N GLU A 74 10.95 3.92 -15.24
CA GLU A 74 11.55 5.24 -15.42
C GLU A 74 10.44 6.30 -15.48
N LEU A 75 10.25 6.99 -14.35
CA LEU A 75 9.25 8.04 -14.20
C LEU A 75 9.76 9.38 -14.77
N HIS A 76 10.69 9.36 -15.72
CA HIS A 76 11.26 10.56 -16.32
C HIS A 76 11.12 10.61 -17.86
N PRO A 77 10.36 11.56 -18.41
CA PRO A 77 9.34 12.37 -17.72
C PRO A 77 8.21 11.47 -17.20
N VAL A 78 7.54 11.86 -16.11
CA VAL A 78 6.46 11.07 -15.50
C VAL A 78 5.39 10.81 -16.56
N ARG A 79 5.29 9.57 -17.02
CA ARG A 79 4.20 9.12 -17.89
C ARG A 79 3.05 8.71 -16.99
N THR A 80 2.11 9.63 -16.79
CA THR A 80 0.95 9.45 -15.89
C THR A 80 0.18 8.17 -16.16
N GLU A 81 0.01 7.81 -17.43
CA GLU A 81 -0.58 6.54 -17.83
C GLU A 81 0.20 5.33 -17.30
N ALA A 82 1.52 5.30 -17.47
CA ALA A 82 2.34 4.17 -17.03
C ALA A 82 2.28 4.04 -15.50
N LEU A 83 2.38 5.17 -14.81
CA LEU A 83 2.22 5.24 -13.36
C LEU A 83 0.85 4.71 -12.90
N THR A 84 -0.23 5.13 -13.57
CA THR A 84 -1.60 4.67 -13.29
C THR A 84 -1.74 3.16 -13.49
N ARG A 85 -1.19 2.62 -14.58
CA ARG A 85 -1.22 1.17 -14.86
C ARG A 85 -0.50 0.37 -13.78
N GLU A 86 0.70 0.80 -13.40
CA GLU A 86 1.49 0.11 -12.38
C GLU A 86 0.87 0.22 -10.99
N LEU A 87 0.35 1.40 -10.62
CA LEU A 87 -0.34 1.58 -9.34
C LEU A 87 -1.54 0.65 -9.24
N PHE A 88 -2.39 0.62 -10.27
CA PHE A 88 -3.55 -0.25 -10.27
C PHE A 88 -3.15 -1.72 -10.21
N ARG A 89 -2.14 -2.14 -11.00
CA ARG A 89 -1.61 -3.50 -10.97
C ARG A 89 -1.12 -3.88 -9.57
N ALA A 90 -0.33 -3.01 -8.93
CA ALA A 90 0.19 -3.24 -7.60
C ALA A 90 -0.93 -3.32 -6.55
N PHE A 91 -1.98 -2.50 -6.67
CA PHE A 91 -3.15 -2.55 -5.78
C PHE A 91 -3.93 -3.85 -5.94
N VAL A 92 -4.16 -4.31 -7.17
CA VAL A 92 -4.83 -5.59 -7.45
C VAL A 92 -4.03 -6.77 -6.90
N GLN A 93 -2.72 -6.82 -7.19
CA GLN A 93 -1.85 -7.89 -6.72
C GLN A 93 -1.83 -7.99 -5.18
N ASN A 94 -1.99 -6.86 -4.50
CA ASN A 94 -1.97 -6.78 -3.05
C ASN A 94 -3.36 -6.60 -2.42
N LYS A 95 -4.45 -6.78 -3.18
CA LYS A 95 -5.82 -6.44 -2.77
C LYS A 95 -6.22 -7.01 -1.42
N THR A 96 -5.93 -8.30 -1.21
CA THR A 96 -6.24 -8.97 0.06
C THR A 96 -5.51 -8.33 1.24
N ALA A 97 -4.21 -8.07 1.09
CA ALA A 97 -3.41 -7.46 2.14
C ALA A 97 -3.83 -6.00 2.43
N VAL A 98 -4.11 -5.23 1.37
CA VAL A 98 -4.64 -3.86 1.49
C VAL A 98 -5.97 -3.86 2.26
N ASN A 99 -6.90 -4.75 1.89
CA ASN A 99 -8.21 -4.83 2.53
C ASN A 99 -8.15 -5.29 3.99
N ILE A 100 -7.16 -6.10 4.37
CA ILE A 100 -6.98 -6.56 5.75
C ILE A 100 -6.30 -5.49 6.61
N LEU A 101 -5.16 -4.96 6.15
CA LEU A 101 -4.31 -4.06 6.94
C LEU A 101 -4.91 -2.65 7.03
N PHE A 102 -5.52 -2.17 5.94
CA PHE A 102 -6.09 -0.83 5.85
C PHE A 102 -7.63 -0.84 5.84
N ALA A 103 -8.25 -1.81 6.51
CA ALA A 103 -9.70 -1.92 6.64
C ALA A 103 -10.34 -0.67 7.30
N ASP A 104 -11.64 -0.51 7.11
CA ASP A 104 -12.48 0.51 7.76
C ASP A 104 -12.00 1.95 7.51
N SER A 105 -11.89 2.76 8.56
CA SER A 105 -11.47 4.17 8.49
C SER A 105 -10.01 4.36 8.04
N ARG A 106 -9.23 3.28 7.93
CA ARG A 106 -7.80 3.34 7.54
C ARG A 106 -7.56 3.31 6.03
N GLN A 107 -8.59 3.12 5.20
CA GLN A 107 -8.42 3.10 3.74
C GLN A 107 -7.83 4.41 3.20
N GLY A 108 -8.23 5.56 3.74
CA GLY A 108 -7.67 6.86 3.34
C GLY A 108 -6.20 7.03 3.69
N ILE A 109 -5.72 6.35 4.74
CA ILE A 109 -4.31 6.39 5.16
C ILE A 109 -3.43 5.69 4.11
N PHE A 110 -3.91 4.59 3.53
CA PHE A 110 -3.16 3.83 2.54
C PHE A 110 -2.74 4.68 1.33
N ALA A 111 -3.72 5.33 0.67
CA ALA A 111 -3.44 6.15 -0.51
C ALA A 111 -2.49 7.32 -0.19
N ASN A 112 -2.68 7.96 0.97
CA ASN A 112 -1.81 9.04 1.42
C ASN A 112 -0.37 8.57 1.66
N ARG A 113 -0.18 7.35 2.19
CA ARG A 113 1.14 6.76 2.40
C ARG A 113 1.84 6.41 1.08
N ILE A 114 1.10 5.86 0.11
CA ILE A 114 1.61 5.63 -1.25
C ILE A 114 2.00 6.95 -1.92
N GLU A 115 1.12 7.96 -1.85
CA GLU A 115 1.39 9.27 -2.44
C GLU A 115 2.64 9.92 -1.84
N LYS A 116 2.76 9.90 -0.50
CA LYS A 116 3.95 10.41 0.20
C LYS A 116 5.22 9.69 -0.27
N GLY A 117 5.20 8.36 -0.29
CA GLY A 117 6.38 7.58 -0.70
C GLY A 117 6.78 7.80 -2.16
N LEU A 118 5.81 7.93 -3.07
CA LEU A 118 6.10 8.28 -4.47
C LEU A 118 6.65 9.70 -4.60
N ARG A 119 6.08 10.66 -3.87
CA ARG A 119 6.53 12.05 -3.87
C ARG A 119 7.98 12.18 -3.41
N GLU A 120 8.34 11.47 -2.33
CA GLU A 120 9.72 11.43 -1.82
C GLU A 120 10.68 10.85 -2.86
N ARG A 121 10.31 9.73 -3.51
CA ARG A 121 11.14 9.11 -4.55
C ARG A 121 11.30 9.97 -5.79
N LEU A 122 10.21 10.57 -6.27
CA LEU A 122 10.23 11.47 -7.43
C LEU A 122 11.07 12.72 -7.14
N THR A 123 10.97 13.28 -5.93
CA THR A 123 11.80 14.42 -5.51
C THR A 123 13.28 14.05 -5.41
N ALA A 124 13.58 12.84 -4.92
CA ALA A 124 14.97 12.36 -4.85
C ALA A 124 15.59 12.12 -6.23
N GLN A 125 14.79 11.67 -7.21
CA GLN A 125 15.23 11.50 -8.60
C GLN A 125 15.32 12.82 -9.36
N ASP A 126 14.40 13.75 -9.08
CA ASP A 126 14.29 15.04 -9.73
C ASP A 126 13.87 16.11 -8.71
N PRO A 127 14.82 16.86 -8.14
CA PRO A 127 14.54 17.92 -7.16
C PRO A 127 13.62 19.02 -7.68
N THR A 128 13.49 19.20 -9.00
CA THR A 128 12.56 20.19 -9.56
C THR A 128 11.10 19.79 -9.35
N PHE A 129 10.81 18.49 -9.15
CA PHE A 129 9.46 17.99 -8.85
C PHE A 129 8.86 18.67 -7.63
N ALA A 130 9.64 18.85 -6.55
CA ALA A 130 9.15 19.46 -5.32
C ALA A 130 8.73 20.93 -5.49
N ASN A 131 9.31 21.62 -6.47
CA ASN A 131 9.04 23.01 -6.78
C ASN A 131 7.98 23.19 -7.89
N ASP A 132 7.42 22.09 -8.41
CA ASP A 132 6.38 22.11 -9.43
C ASP A 132 5.03 21.62 -8.86
N PRO A 133 4.17 22.55 -8.39
CA PRO A 133 2.85 22.20 -7.88
C PRO A 133 1.98 21.44 -8.89
N LYS A 134 2.18 21.65 -10.21
CA LYS A 134 1.38 20.97 -11.24
C LYS A 134 1.69 19.47 -11.24
N ARG A 135 2.97 19.11 -11.17
CA ARG A 135 3.41 17.71 -11.06
C ARG A 135 2.96 17.08 -9.75
N GLY A 136 2.98 17.82 -8.65
CA GLY A 136 2.44 17.38 -7.36
C GLY A 136 0.95 17.06 -7.42
N ILE A 137 0.12 17.97 -7.96
CA ILE A 137 -1.33 17.77 -8.10
C ILE A 137 -1.65 16.59 -9.01
N LEU A 138 -0.92 16.46 -10.12
CA LEU A 138 -1.10 15.35 -11.06
C LEU A 138 -0.80 13.99 -10.42
N LEU A 139 0.26 13.92 -9.59
CA LEU A 139 0.57 12.72 -8.80
C LEU A 139 -0.57 12.39 -7.84
N SER A 140 -1.05 13.37 -7.06
CA SER A 140 -2.17 13.17 -6.13
C SER A 140 -3.41 12.65 -6.87
N PHE A 141 -3.75 13.25 -8.02
CA PHE A 141 -4.88 12.81 -8.83
C PHE A 141 -4.71 11.37 -9.31
N CYS A 142 -3.53 10.98 -9.80
CA CYS A 142 -3.26 9.62 -10.24
C CYS A 142 -3.38 8.61 -9.09
N VAL A 143 -2.74 8.86 -7.95
CA VAL A 143 -2.73 7.93 -6.81
C VAL A 143 -4.13 7.79 -6.22
N GLN A 144 -4.77 8.91 -5.90
CA GLN A 144 -6.09 8.92 -5.25
C GLN A 144 -7.16 8.39 -6.20
N GLY A 145 -7.13 8.80 -7.48
CA GLY A 145 -8.04 8.31 -8.51
C GLY A 145 -7.91 6.81 -8.76
N CYS A 146 -6.68 6.29 -8.86
CA CYS A 146 -6.44 4.86 -9.02
C CYS A 146 -6.93 4.07 -7.80
N PHE A 147 -6.61 4.53 -6.59
CA PHE A 147 -7.02 3.85 -5.38
C PHE A 147 -8.54 3.84 -5.23
N TYR A 148 -9.21 4.97 -5.43
CA TYR A 148 -10.65 5.07 -5.30
C TYR A 148 -11.39 4.26 -6.37
N ALA A 149 -10.87 4.23 -7.60
CA ALA A 149 -11.40 3.37 -8.65
C ALA A 149 -11.23 1.89 -8.33
N PHE A 150 -10.06 1.50 -7.80
CA PHE A 150 -9.77 0.16 -7.33
C PHE A 150 -10.74 -0.30 -6.22
N THR A 151 -10.95 0.51 -5.18
CA THR A 151 -11.80 0.13 -4.04
C THR A 151 -13.28 0.03 -4.43
N ASN A 152 -13.77 0.91 -5.30
CA ASN A 152 -15.20 1.00 -5.60
C ASN A 152 -15.65 0.21 -6.84
N ASN A 153 -14.75 -0.05 -7.80
CA ASN A 153 -15.12 -0.58 -9.10
C ASN A 153 -14.44 -1.90 -9.47
N SER A 154 -13.41 -2.36 -8.74
CA SER A 154 -12.72 -3.63 -9.06
C SER A 154 -13.60 -4.89 -8.99
N SER A 155 -14.80 -4.81 -8.39
CA SER A 155 -15.81 -5.89 -8.40
C SER A 155 -16.94 -5.67 -9.39
N ARG A 156 -17.00 -4.50 -10.04
CA ARG A 156 -18.11 -4.06 -10.90
C ARG A 156 -17.74 -3.98 -12.38
N MET A 157 -16.44 -3.94 -12.67
CA MET A 157 -15.90 -3.77 -14.01
C MET A 157 -14.68 -4.67 -14.18
N ASP A 158 -14.46 -5.13 -15.41
CA ASP A 158 -13.24 -5.85 -15.75
C ASP A 158 -12.01 -4.96 -15.49
N GLU A 159 -11.03 -5.54 -14.79
CA GLU A 159 -9.85 -4.83 -14.30
C GLU A 159 -9.03 -4.21 -15.43
N ARG A 160 -8.97 -4.86 -16.61
CA ARG A 160 -8.21 -4.33 -17.76
C ARG A 160 -8.87 -3.08 -18.32
N HIS A 161 -10.18 -3.13 -18.55
CA HIS A 161 -10.92 -1.97 -19.03
C HIS A 161 -10.85 -0.79 -18.03
N LEU A 162 -10.88 -1.07 -16.73
CA LEU A 162 -10.79 -0.03 -15.71
C LEU A 162 -9.41 0.65 -15.73
N VAL A 163 -8.34 -0.13 -15.89
CA VAL A 163 -6.98 0.38 -16.06
C VAL A 163 -6.85 1.23 -17.31
N ASP A 164 -7.39 0.78 -18.44
CA ASP A 164 -7.33 1.51 -19.70
C ASP A 164 -8.06 2.85 -19.60
N LEU A 165 -9.25 2.88 -19.00
CA LEU A 165 -10.00 4.12 -18.75
C LEU A 165 -9.22 5.09 -17.86
N LEU A 166 -8.67 4.62 -16.73
CA LEU A 166 -7.89 5.46 -15.83
C LEU A 166 -6.62 6.00 -16.49
N ALA A 167 -5.96 5.18 -17.31
CA ALA A 167 -4.79 5.56 -18.08
C ALA A 167 -5.12 6.68 -19.09
N GLU A 168 -6.26 6.59 -19.79
CA GLU A 168 -6.73 7.64 -20.69
C GLU A 168 -7.04 8.95 -19.96
N ILE A 169 -7.71 8.87 -18.81
CA ILE A 169 -7.99 10.05 -17.95
C ILE A 169 -6.69 10.70 -17.50
N ALA A 170 -5.73 9.91 -17.02
CA ALA A 170 -4.44 10.41 -16.56
C ALA A 170 -3.65 11.08 -17.69
N ARG A 171 -3.64 10.46 -18.88
CA ARG A 171 -3.03 11.00 -20.10
C ARG A 171 -3.69 12.32 -20.52
N ALA A 172 -5.01 12.42 -20.43
CA ALA A 172 -5.73 13.66 -20.72
C ALA A 172 -5.38 14.76 -19.70
N ALA A 173 -5.32 14.42 -18.41
CA ALA A 173 -4.94 15.36 -17.34
C ALA A 173 -3.53 15.93 -17.54
N GLN A 174 -2.57 15.12 -18.01
CA GLN A 174 -1.21 15.58 -18.31
C GLN A 174 -1.13 16.61 -19.46
N LYS A 175 -2.14 16.64 -20.36
CA LYS A 175 -2.20 17.57 -21.49
C LYS A 175 -2.91 18.88 -21.16
N ILE A 176 -3.51 19.02 -19.99
CA ILE A 176 -4.18 20.24 -19.56
C ILE A 176 -3.10 21.32 -19.36
N LYS A 177 -2.98 22.21 -20.34
CA LYS A 177 -2.20 23.44 -20.19
C LYS A 177 -2.99 24.35 -19.23
N MET A 178 -2.47 24.52 -18.02
CA MET A 178 -2.83 25.63 -17.13
C MET A 178 -1.91 26.81 -17.43
#